data_AF-A0A522ECX7-F1
#
_entry.id   AF-A0A522ECX7-F1
#
_cell.length_a   1.000
_cell.length_b   1.000
_cell.length_c   1.000
_cell.angle_alpha   90.00
_cell.angle_beta   90.00
_cell.angle_gamma   90.00
#
_symmetry.space_group_name_H-M   'P 1'
#
loop_
_entity.id
_entity.type
_entity.pdbx_description
1 polymer ?
#
loop_
_entity_poly.entity_id
_entity_poly.type
_entity_poly.pdbx_seq_one_letter_code
_entity_poly.pdbx_strand_id
1 'polypeptide(L)'
;MTTHATDTGKVLYRNAFATSLAIDDTNVAAVVASGRARWKIENENNNTLKTKGYHFEHNYGHGKQFLSSLLATLILLAYLLHTLLDLMDDKFCLLLQTLPSRRRLFDDMKALTSYLCFDSWEHLLDFMLEGWSYNPKSPIVRPPKPEIG
;
A
#
# COMPACT_ATOMS: atom_id res chain seq x y z
N MET A 1 -6.45 30.88 -7.24
CA MET A 1 -7.02 30.35 -5.99
C MET A 1 -7.61 28.99 -6.31
N THR A 2 -7.15 27.90 -5.69
CA THR A 2 -7.73 26.56 -5.93
C THR A 2 -8.53 26.09 -4.73
N THR A 3 -9.54 25.27 -4.97
CA THR A 3 -10.50 24.82 -3.97
C THR A 3 -10.49 23.30 -3.90
N HIS A 4 -10.29 22.74 -2.71
CA HIS A 4 -10.46 21.31 -2.47
C HIS A 4 -11.86 21.10 -1.88
N ALA A 5 -12.69 20.30 -2.55
CA ALA A 5 -14.05 20.00 -2.09
C ALA A 5 -14.17 18.51 -1.76
N THR A 6 -15.02 18.18 -0.79
CA THR A 6 -15.49 16.79 -0.59
C THR A 6 -16.39 16.37 -1.76
N ASP A 7 -16.65 15.06 -1.89
CA ASP A 7 -17.63 14.51 -2.84
C ASP A 7 -19.04 15.12 -2.66
N THR A 8 -19.29 15.75 -1.52
CA THR A 8 -20.51 16.49 -1.18
C THR A 8 -20.49 17.99 -1.57
N GLY A 9 -19.45 18.45 -2.28
CA GLY A 9 -19.31 19.84 -2.75
C GLY A 9 -18.90 20.86 -1.68
N LYS A 10 -18.63 20.42 -0.44
CA LYS A 10 -18.19 21.32 0.63
C LYS A 10 -16.73 21.71 0.44
N VAL A 11 -16.48 23.01 0.31
CA VAL A 11 -15.11 23.56 0.26
C VAL A 11 -14.42 23.34 1.60
N LEU A 12 -13.38 22.51 1.61
CA LEU A 12 -12.56 22.22 2.79
C LEU A 12 -11.42 23.22 2.95
N TYR A 13 -10.81 23.62 1.84
CA TYR A 13 -9.60 24.44 1.88
C TYR A 13 -9.43 25.27 0.60
N ARG A 14 -8.84 26.46 0.77
CA ARG A 14 -8.52 27.41 -0.29
C ARG A 14 -7.02 27.68 -0.25
N ASN A 15 -6.34 27.53 -1.38
CA ASN A 15 -4.91 27.78 -1.49
C ASN A 15 -4.57 28.70 -2.67
N ALA A 16 -3.35 29.24 -2.63
CA ALA A 16 -2.70 29.93 -3.73
C ALA A 16 -1.34 29.26 -3.98
N PHE A 17 -0.92 29.24 -5.24
CA PHE A 17 0.39 28.75 -5.64
C PHE A 17 0.91 29.61 -6.81
N ALA A 18 2.23 29.66 -6.95
CA ALA A 18 2.91 30.32 -8.06
C ALA A 18 3.51 29.26 -9.00
N THR A 19 3.63 29.60 -10.28
CA THR A 19 4.26 28.76 -11.31
C THR A 19 5.07 29.63 -12.25
N SER A 20 6.18 29.10 -12.77
CA SER A 20 6.98 29.72 -13.84
C SER A 20 6.48 29.35 -15.24
N LEU A 21 5.50 28.44 -15.34
CA LEU A 21 4.88 28.07 -16.61
C LEU A 21 4.05 29.24 -17.17
N ALA A 22 4.17 29.50 -18.47
CA ALA A 22 3.27 30.41 -19.16
C ALA A 22 1.85 29.84 -19.15
N ILE A 23 0.87 30.66 -18.74
CA ILE A 23 -0.52 30.24 -18.59
C ILE A 23 -1.33 30.76 -19.76
N ASP A 24 -2.11 29.86 -20.36
CA ASP A 24 -3.13 30.16 -21.36
C ASP A 24 -4.42 29.38 -21.03
N ASP A 25 -5.49 29.68 -21.76
CA ASP A 25 -6.81 29.08 -21.54
C ASP A 25 -6.83 27.56 -21.75
N THR A 26 -5.87 27.00 -22.47
CA THR A 26 -5.77 25.56 -22.74
C THR A 26 -5.07 24.80 -21.63
N ASN A 27 -4.13 25.44 -20.93
CA ASN A 27 -3.28 24.79 -19.93
C ASN A 27 -3.68 25.09 -18.47
N VAL A 28 -4.48 26.14 -18.24
CA VAL A 28 -4.83 26.61 -16.89
C VAL A 28 -5.43 25.52 -16.01
N ALA A 29 -6.28 24.66 -16.57
CA ALA A 29 -6.92 23.57 -15.83
C ALA A 29 -5.89 22.52 -15.35
N ALA A 30 -4.96 22.15 -16.22
CA ALA A 30 -3.89 21.19 -15.89
C ALA A 30 -2.91 21.78 -14.87
N VAL A 31 -2.51 23.04 -15.04
CA VAL A 31 -1.62 23.76 -14.10
C VAL A 31 -2.26 23.84 -12.71
N VAL A 32 -3.55 24.15 -12.63
CA VAL A 32 -4.31 24.18 -11.37
C VAL A 32 -4.40 22.78 -10.74
N ALA A 33 -4.63 21.73 -11.53
CA ALA A 33 -4.64 20.35 -11.03
C ALA A 33 -3.27 19.95 -10.45
N SER A 34 -2.18 20.27 -11.14
CA SER A 34 -0.81 20.04 -10.67
C SER A 34 -0.51 20.81 -9.37
N GLY A 35 -0.95 22.07 -9.27
CA GLY A 35 -0.82 22.87 -8.05
C GLY A 35 -1.56 22.25 -6.85
N ARG A 36 -2.76 21.71 -7.07
CA ARG A 36 -3.50 20.95 -6.04
C ARG A 36 -2.78 19.67 -5.64
N ALA A 37 -2.30 18.90 -6.61
CA ALA A 37 -1.57 17.65 -6.35
C ALA A 37 -0.29 17.92 -5.53
N ARG A 38 0.48 18.94 -5.90
CA ARG A 38 1.69 19.35 -5.16
C ARG A 38 1.37 19.72 -3.72
N TRP A 39 0.33 20.54 -3.51
CA TRP A 39 -0.11 20.92 -2.17
C TRP A 39 -0.53 19.70 -1.34
N LYS A 40 -1.26 18.75 -1.95
CA LYS A 40 -1.70 17.52 -1.29
C LYS A 40 -0.53 16.64 -0.87
N ILE A 41 0.46 16.44 -1.76
CA ILE A 41 1.69 15.71 -1.44
C ILE A 41 2.43 16.37 -0.26
N GLU A 42 2.55 17.70 -0.28
CA GLU A 42 3.24 18.45 0.77
C GLU A 42 2.53 18.37 2.13
N ASN A 43 1.20 18.50 2.15
CA ASN A 43 0.44 18.61 3.40
C ASN A 43 -0.06 17.27 3.96
N GLU A 44 -0.28 16.27 3.10
CA GLU A 44 -0.69 14.94 3.54
C GLU A 44 0.51 14.01 3.66
N ASN A 45 1.22 13.76 2.55
CA ASN A 45 2.31 12.78 2.52
C ASN A 45 3.51 13.25 3.34
N ASN A 46 4.08 14.42 3.05
CA ASN A 46 5.30 14.86 3.75
C ASN A 46 5.03 15.13 5.23
N ASN A 47 3.86 15.69 5.58
CA ASN A 47 3.49 15.88 6.97
C ASN A 47 3.35 14.53 7.71
N THR A 48 2.79 13.51 7.06
CA THR A 48 2.71 12.14 7.62
C THR A 48 4.11 11.56 7.86
N LEU A 49 5.02 11.69 6.88
CA LEU A 49 6.42 11.24 7.01
C LEU A 49 7.18 11.98 8.13
N LYS A 50 6.82 13.24 8.39
CA LYS A 50 7.43 14.05 9.45
C LYS A 50 6.86 13.75 10.85
N THR A 51 5.54 13.61 10.97
CA THR A 51 4.84 13.70 12.27
C THR A 51 4.15 12.42 12.72
N LYS A 52 3.82 11.49 11.82
CA LYS A 52 2.98 10.31 12.13
C LYS A 52 3.79 9.02 12.26
N GLY A 53 4.87 9.06 13.05
CA GLY A 53 5.64 7.88 13.45
C GLY A 53 6.88 7.58 12.61
N TYR A 54 7.04 8.23 11.46
CA TYR A 54 8.24 8.09 10.63
C TYR A 54 9.36 9.08 11.01
N HIS A 55 9.03 10.18 11.70
CA HIS A 55 9.96 11.13 12.34
C HIS A 55 11.17 11.56 11.49
N PHE A 56 10.97 11.77 10.18
CA PHE A 56 12.05 12.15 9.25
C PHE A 56 12.76 13.47 9.60
N GLU A 57 12.18 14.28 10.48
CA GLU A 57 12.80 15.53 10.98
C GLU A 57 13.94 15.27 11.97
N HIS A 58 14.04 14.07 12.56
CA HIS A 58 15.07 13.72 13.53
C HIS A 58 15.85 12.47 13.10
N ASN A 59 17.15 12.65 12.84
CA ASN A 59 18.10 11.54 12.69
C ASN A 59 18.39 10.91 14.06
N TYR A 60 17.64 9.88 14.47
CA TYR A 60 17.83 9.17 15.74
C TYR A 60 18.89 8.06 15.66
N GLY A 61 20.17 8.41 15.87
CA GLY A 61 21.22 7.39 16.04
C GLY A 61 22.63 7.99 16.13
N HIS A 62 23.49 7.36 16.93
CA HIS A 62 24.91 7.72 17.08
C HIS A 62 25.60 7.78 15.70
N GLY A 63 25.87 9.00 15.24
CA GLY A 63 26.65 9.22 14.01
C GLY A 63 25.91 9.80 12.81
N LYS A 64 24.80 10.55 12.99
CA LYS A 64 24.28 11.67 12.14
C LYS A 64 24.30 11.59 10.59
N GLN A 65 24.63 10.48 9.96
CA GLN A 65 24.69 10.36 8.51
C GLN A 65 23.88 9.14 8.09
N PHE A 66 22.92 9.38 7.20
CA PHE A 66 22.17 8.38 6.43
C PHE A 66 21.00 7.62 7.08
N LEU A 67 20.66 7.80 8.35
CA LEU A 67 19.52 7.08 8.94
C LEU A 67 18.17 7.49 8.33
N SER A 68 17.91 8.80 8.20
CA SER A 68 16.69 9.27 7.55
C SER A 68 16.62 8.83 6.08
N SER A 69 17.75 8.82 5.35
CA SER A 69 17.78 8.31 3.97
C SER A 69 17.58 6.81 3.91
N LEU A 70 18.09 6.03 4.87
CA LEU A 70 17.86 4.58 4.93
C LEU A 70 16.38 4.28 5.17
N LEU A 71 15.76 4.96 6.14
CA LEU A 71 14.32 4.86 6.37
C LEU A 71 13.52 5.31 5.14
N ALA A 72 13.96 6.35 4.42
CA ALA A 72 13.34 6.78 3.17
C ALA A 72 13.34 5.65 2.15
N THR A 73 14.51 5.05 1.94
CA THR A 73 14.71 3.98 0.98
C THR A 73 13.89 2.75 1.34
N LEU A 74 13.78 2.40 2.64
CA LEU A 74 12.95 1.28 3.09
C LEU A 74 11.45 1.53 2.88
N ILE A 75 10.97 2.76 3.10
CA ILE A 75 9.56 3.13 2.83
C ILE A 75 9.28 3.09 1.32
N LEU A 76 10.18 3.64 0.51
CA LEU A 76 10.05 3.58 -0.96
C LEU A 76 10.07 2.13 -1.45
N LEU A 77 10.97 1.30 -0.93
CA LEU A 77 11.06 -0.12 -1.27
C LEU A 77 9.78 -0.86 -0.87
N ALA A 78 9.23 -0.61 0.33
CA ALA A 78 7.98 -1.22 0.75
C ALA A 78 6.83 -0.85 -0.20
N TYR A 79 6.70 0.44 -0.56
CA TYR A 79 5.66 0.89 -1.48
C TYR A 79 5.80 0.29 -2.89
N LEU A 80 7.04 0.22 -3.39
CA LEU A 80 7.34 -0.42 -4.68
C LEU A 80 7.06 -1.92 -4.63
N LEU A 81 7.42 -2.60 -3.55
CA LEU A 81 7.15 -4.03 -3.38
C LEU A 81 5.65 -4.31 -3.36
N HIS A 82 4.86 -3.50 -2.64
CA HIS A 82 3.40 -3.61 -2.68
C HIS A 82 2.84 -3.41 -4.09
N THR A 83 3.36 -2.42 -4.83
CA THR A 83 2.93 -2.17 -6.21
C THR A 83 3.31 -3.32 -7.14
N LEU A 84 4.49 -3.90 -6.94
CA LEU A 84 4.97 -5.04 -7.72
C LEU A 84 4.15 -6.30 -7.44
N LEU A 85 3.83 -6.57 -6.18
CA LEU A 85 2.97 -7.70 -5.79
C LEU A 85 1.57 -7.57 -6.39
N ASP A 86 0.98 -6.36 -6.36
CA ASP A 86 -0.31 -6.09 -7.00
C ASP A 86 -0.24 -6.24 -8.54
N LEU A 87 0.93 -6.10 -9.17
CA LEU A 87 1.07 -6.20 -10.63
C LEU A 87 1.40 -7.62 -11.11
N MET A 88 2.09 -8.40 -10.30
CA MET A 88 2.71 -9.66 -10.75
C MET A 88 1.92 -10.92 -10.41
N ASP A 89 0.96 -10.83 -9.49
CA ASP A 89 0.36 -12.03 -8.91
C ASP A 89 -1.18 -11.95 -8.90
N ASP A 90 -1.79 -12.59 -9.90
CA ASP A 90 -3.25 -12.67 -10.05
C ASP A 90 -3.92 -13.34 -8.84
N LYS A 91 -3.25 -14.33 -8.21
CA LYS A 91 -3.76 -15.03 -7.01
C LYS A 91 -3.75 -14.08 -5.81
N PHE A 92 -2.68 -13.30 -5.66
CA PHE A 92 -2.58 -12.26 -4.63
C PHE A 92 -3.65 -11.17 -4.81
N CYS A 93 -3.84 -10.71 -6.05
CA CYS A 93 -4.90 -9.76 -6.39
C CYS A 93 -6.31 -10.31 -6.10
N LEU A 94 -6.54 -11.59 -6.41
CA LEU A 94 -7.80 -12.25 -6.10
C LEU A 94 -8.04 -12.32 -4.58
N LEU A 95 -7.01 -12.64 -3.79
CA LEU A 95 -7.08 -12.63 -2.33
C LEU A 95 -7.39 -11.23 -1.78
N LEU A 96 -6.78 -10.19 -2.35
CA LEU A 96 -7.06 -8.80 -1.99
C LEU A 96 -8.52 -8.38 -2.25
N GLN A 97 -9.13 -8.90 -3.31
CA GLN A 97 -10.53 -8.61 -3.67
C GLN A 97 -11.52 -9.43 -2.85
N THR A 98 -11.15 -10.65 -2.45
CA THR A 98 -12.02 -11.58 -1.72
C THR A 98 -12.05 -11.30 -0.21
N LEU A 99 -10.93 -10.86 0.37
CA LEU A 99 -10.84 -10.56 1.79
C LEU A 99 -11.35 -9.16 2.12
N PRO A 100 -11.92 -8.94 3.33
CA PRO A 100 -12.54 -7.66 3.68
C PRO A 100 -11.56 -6.50 3.85
N SER A 101 -10.25 -6.77 4.01
CA SER A 101 -9.22 -5.74 4.09
C SER A 101 -7.82 -6.27 3.81
N ARG A 102 -6.93 -5.40 3.33
CA ARG A 102 -5.49 -5.69 3.18
C ARG A 102 -4.86 -6.14 4.50
N ARG A 103 -5.24 -5.51 5.62
CA ARG A 103 -4.74 -5.88 6.94
C ARG A 103 -5.02 -7.34 7.27
N ARG A 104 -6.25 -7.79 7.01
CA ARG A 104 -6.64 -9.18 7.26
C ARG A 104 -5.77 -10.16 6.47
N LEU A 105 -5.53 -9.89 5.19
CA LEU A 105 -4.66 -10.70 4.34
C LEU A 105 -3.24 -10.83 4.93
N PHE A 106 -2.62 -9.72 5.34
CA PHE A 106 -1.28 -9.73 5.94
C PHE A 106 -1.25 -10.40 7.32
N ASP A 107 -2.30 -10.23 8.13
CA ASP A 107 -2.41 -10.90 9.43
C ASP A 107 -2.53 -12.43 9.25
N ASP A 108 -3.31 -12.90 8.27
CA ASP A 108 -3.46 -14.32 7.95
C ASP A 108 -2.15 -14.91 7.39
N MET A 109 -1.48 -14.23 6.45
CA MET A 109 -0.16 -14.64 5.95
C MET A 109 0.86 -14.74 7.07
N LYS A 110 0.88 -13.76 7.98
CA LYS A 110 1.78 -13.78 9.15
C LYS A 110 1.49 -14.97 10.04
N ALA A 111 0.22 -15.25 10.33
CA ALA A 111 -0.15 -16.38 11.15
C ALA A 111 0.28 -17.71 10.49
N LEU A 112 -0.07 -17.91 9.22
CA LEU A 112 0.27 -19.13 8.48
C LEU A 112 1.78 -19.37 8.43
N THR A 113 2.56 -18.34 8.06
CA THR A 113 4.02 -18.48 7.97
C THR A 113 4.73 -18.56 9.33
N SER A 114 4.05 -18.22 10.44
CA SER A 114 4.58 -18.42 11.79
C SER A 114 4.47 -19.86 12.27
N TYR A 115 3.55 -20.65 11.72
CA TYR A 115 3.29 -22.04 12.15
C TYR A 115 3.56 -23.09 11.07
N LEU A 116 3.54 -22.70 9.80
CA LEU A 116 3.70 -23.58 8.65
C LEU A 116 4.84 -23.09 7.78
N CYS A 117 5.68 -24.02 7.31
CA CYS A 117 6.68 -23.75 6.29
C CYS A 117 6.09 -24.12 4.93
N PHE A 118 6.03 -23.16 4.01
CA PHE A 118 5.57 -23.37 2.64
C PHE A 118 6.75 -23.42 1.70
N ASP A 119 6.70 -24.33 0.71
CA ASP A 119 7.79 -24.51 -0.26
C ASP A 119 7.97 -23.32 -1.20
N SER A 120 6.92 -22.52 -1.40
CA SER A 120 6.95 -21.33 -2.26
C SER A 120 5.87 -20.32 -1.87
N TRP A 121 6.02 -19.11 -2.41
CA TRP A 121 5.00 -18.06 -2.33
C TRP A 121 3.67 -18.49 -2.96
N GLU A 122 3.72 -19.15 -4.14
CA GLU A 122 2.51 -19.65 -4.78
C GLU A 122 1.78 -20.69 -3.92
N HIS A 123 2.52 -21.60 -3.26
CA HIS A 123 1.91 -22.62 -2.41
C HIS A 123 1.18 -21.97 -1.21
N LEU A 124 1.72 -20.89 -0.64
CA LEU A 124 1.02 -20.11 0.39
C LEU A 124 -0.28 -19.50 -0.14
N LEU A 125 -0.25 -18.87 -1.32
CA LEU A 125 -1.44 -18.21 -1.88
C LEU A 125 -2.53 -19.20 -2.30
N ASP A 126 -2.14 -20.33 -2.89
CA ASP A 126 -3.07 -21.41 -3.23
C ASP A 126 -3.75 -21.95 -1.97
N PHE A 127 -2.97 -22.19 -0.91
CA PHE A 127 -3.51 -22.62 0.38
C PHE A 127 -4.53 -21.60 0.96
N MET A 128 -4.23 -20.30 0.86
CA MET A 128 -5.15 -19.25 1.33
C MET A 128 -6.43 -19.17 0.49
N LEU A 129 -6.33 -19.32 -0.84
CA LEU A 129 -7.47 -19.31 -1.75
C LEU A 129 -8.36 -20.54 -1.55
N GLU A 130 -7.77 -21.72 -1.37
CA GLU A 130 -8.49 -22.95 -1.02
C GLU A 130 -9.19 -22.82 0.33
N GLY A 131 -8.48 -22.34 1.35
CA GLY A 131 -9.04 -22.12 2.68
C GLY A 131 -10.20 -21.13 2.71
N TRP A 132 -10.18 -20.12 1.83
CA TRP A 132 -11.26 -19.14 1.71
C TRP A 132 -12.45 -19.63 0.86
N SER A 133 -12.18 -20.35 -0.22
CA SER A 133 -13.21 -20.99 -1.05
C SER A 133 -13.87 -22.20 -0.39
N TYR A 134 -13.30 -22.67 0.73
CA TYR A 134 -13.82 -23.77 1.52
C TYR A 134 -15.22 -23.46 2.08
N ASN A 135 -16.22 -24.06 1.44
CA ASN A 135 -17.55 -24.20 2.01
C ASN A 135 -17.51 -25.32 3.07
N PRO A 136 -17.91 -25.08 4.32
CA PRO A 136 -17.90 -26.11 5.38
C PRO A 136 -18.81 -27.33 5.11
N LYS A 137 -19.62 -27.29 4.04
CA LYS A 137 -20.41 -28.42 3.53
C LYS A 137 -19.73 -29.21 2.40
N SER A 138 -18.55 -28.78 1.94
CA SER A 138 -17.77 -29.50 0.93
C SER A 138 -17.15 -30.75 1.54
N PRO A 139 -17.16 -31.92 0.87
CA PRO A 139 -16.56 -33.13 1.40
C PRO A 139 -15.06 -32.90 1.67
N ILE A 140 -14.59 -33.24 2.86
CA ILE A 140 -13.17 -33.20 3.19
C ILE A 140 -12.47 -34.26 2.31
N VAL A 141 -11.82 -33.82 1.24
CA VAL A 141 -10.92 -34.67 0.46
C VAL A 141 -9.65 -34.82 1.28
N ARG A 142 -9.56 -35.91 2.05
CA ARG A 142 -8.31 -36.24 2.75
C ARG A 142 -7.30 -36.73 1.71
N PRO A 143 -6.06 -36.23 1.71
CA PRO A 143 -5.01 -36.79 0.85
C PRO A 143 -4.86 -38.29 1.15
N PRO A 144 -4.52 -39.11 0.14
CA PRO A 144 -4.32 -40.54 0.32
C PRO A 144 -3.25 -40.76 1.38
N LYS A 145 -3.55 -41.64 2.34
CA LYS A 145 -2.65 -42.00 3.43
C LYS A 145 -1.36 -42.54 2.80
N PRO A 146 -0.17 -42.03 3.16
CA PRO A 146 1.06 -42.56 2.60
C PRO A 146 1.15 -44.05 2.96
N GLU A 147 1.35 -44.88 1.94
CA GLU A 147 1.63 -46.30 2.13
C GLU A 147 2.96 -46.41 2.87
N ILE A 148 2.86 -46.77 4.15
CA ILE A 148 4.02 -47.08 4.96
C ILE A 148 4.40 -48.51 4.56
N GLY A 149 5.48 -48.64 3.78
CA GLY A 149 6.16 -49.90 3.52
C GLY A 149 6.95 -50.40 4.71
#